data_AF-A0A1A8NTW2-F1
#
_entry.id   AF-A0A1A8NTW2-F1
#
_cell.length_a   1.000
_cell.length_b   1.000
_cell.length_c   1.000
_cell.angle_alpha   90.00
_cell.angle_beta   90.00
_cell.angle_gamma   90.00
#
_symmetry.space_group_name_H-M   'P 1'
#
loop_
_entity.id
_entity.type
_entity.pdbx_description
1 polymer ?
#
loop_
_entity_poly.entity_id
_entity_poly.type
_entity_poly.pdbx_seq_one_letter_code
_entity_poly.pdbx_strand_id
1 'polypeptide(L)'
;TSARPQRKSPLCYTCLNPNKSAPVTPDEQFLLSQHDYRALLAGVCHQCLLKRLHSDETKVKLNKETTAHNALHLKFSKATDLWTAKETCVYIGKSMNMKGSQREAIWVNFLHQEERLSSYVGKDYLKPRGIQFHLMDVERQMTAQHYVTEFNKSLYDKDVMAQIFFIPSEALLILNGDEIVGCLTVEPYMLGNFVKLTNNTRKKDKTFQATEY
;
A
#
# COMPACT_ATOMS: atom_id res chain seq x y z
N THR A 1 2.55 26.08 -10.45
CA THR A 1 2.29 25.94 -9.00
C THR A 1 3.62 25.73 -8.31
N SER A 2 3.99 26.64 -7.40
CA SER A 2 5.28 26.61 -6.70
C SER A 2 5.40 25.34 -5.85
N ALA A 3 6.39 24.49 -6.17
CA ALA A 3 6.70 23.30 -5.39
C ALA A 3 7.21 23.75 -4.01
N ARG A 4 6.45 23.43 -2.95
CA ARG A 4 6.93 23.62 -1.56
C ARG A 4 8.31 22.95 -1.42
N PRO A 5 9.27 23.55 -0.71
CA PRO A 5 10.56 22.93 -0.47
C PRO A 5 10.34 21.56 0.16
N GLN A 6 10.88 20.51 -0.47
CA GLN A 6 10.76 19.14 -0.01
C GLN A 6 11.41 19.03 1.37
N ARG A 7 10.59 18.89 2.43
CA ARG A 7 11.10 18.63 3.78
C ARG A 7 11.74 17.25 3.79
N LYS A 8 13.07 17.21 3.88
CA LYS A 8 13.81 15.98 4.17
C LYS A 8 13.34 15.47 5.54
N SER A 9 12.84 14.23 5.59
CA SER A 9 12.46 13.62 6.86
C SER A 9 13.74 13.28 7.63
N PRO A 10 13.87 13.71 8.90
CA PRO A 10 15.04 13.41 9.73
C PRO A 10 15.11 11.92 10.11
N LEU A 11 14.05 11.15 9.87
CA LEU A 11 13.98 9.72 10.14
C LEU A 11 14.15 8.87 8.87
N CYS A 12 14.16 9.48 7.69
CA CYS A 12 14.27 8.75 6.42
C CYS A 12 15.73 8.39 6.14
N TYR A 13 16.02 7.09 6.00
CA TYR A 13 17.36 6.59 5.74
C TYR A 13 17.99 7.22 4.49
N THR A 14 17.22 7.34 3.40
CA THR A 14 17.70 7.94 2.14
C THR A 14 17.96 9.44 2.28
N CYS A 15 17.14 10.17 3.05
CA CYS A 15 17.34 11.61 3.28
C CYS A 15 18.62 11.88 4.08
N LEU A 16 18.96 10.97 5.01
CA LEU A 16 20.17 11.03 5.83
C LEU A 16 21.44 10.57 5.09
N ASN A 17 21.29 9.77 4.02
CA ASN A 17 22.39 9.18 3.27
C ASN A 17 22.35 9.52 1.76
N PRO A 18 22.37 10.81 1.36
CA PRO A 18 22.15 11.24 -0.03
C PRO A 18 23.23 10.79 -1.02
N ASN A 19 24.45 10.51 -0.56
CA ASN A 19 25.61 10.22 -1.43
C ASN A 19 25.76 8.73 -1.80
N LYS A 20 24.81 7.86 -1.39
CA LYS A 20 24.91 6.40 -1.60
C LYS A 20 24.00 5.86 -2.71
N SER A 21 23.10 6.68 -3.27
CA SER A 21 22.25 6.27 -4.39
C SER A 21 22.92 6.65 -5.71
N ALA A 22 23.50 5.67 -6.42
CA ALA A 22 23.94 5.86 -7.80
C ALA A 22 22.72 6.20 -8.69
N PRO A 23 22.90 6.95 -9.81
CA PRO A 23 21.85 7.13 -10.79
C PRO A 23 21.41 5.76 -11.31
N VAL A 24 20.14 5.42 -11.13
CA VAL A 24 19.58 4.16 -11.63
C VAL A 24 19.25 4.36 -13.11
N THR A 25 19.76 3.48 -13.97
CA THR A 25 19.40 3.49 -15.40
C THR A 25 17.96 2.97 -15.58
N PRO A 26 17.24 3.36 -16.65
CA PRO A 26 15.86 2.91 -16.87
C PRO A 26 15.69 1.38 -16.89
N ASP A 27 16.69 0.65 -17.39
CA ASP A 27 16.67 -0.81 -17.48
C ASP A 27 16.90 -1.52 -16.13
N GLU A 28 17.49 -0.83 -15.14
CA GLU A 28 17.76 -1.36 -13.80
C GLU A 28 16.82 -0.78 -12.74
N GLN A 29 15.80 -0.02 -13.15
CA GLN A 29 14.90 0.67 -12.24
C GLN A 29 14.23 -0.28 -11.23
N PHE A 30 13.82 -1.46 -11.67
CA PHE A 30 13.16 -2.44 -10.82
C PHE A 30 14.12 -3.43 -10.17
N LEU A 31 15.41 -3.36 -10.46
CA LEU A 31 16.43 -4.15 -9.79
C LEU A 31 16.81 -3.46 -8.47
N LEU A 32 16.63 -4.17 -7.35
CA LEU A 32 16.95 -3.67 -6.02
C LEU A 32 18.42 -3.89 -5.71
N SER A 33 19.15 -2.81 -5.44
CA SER A 33 20.50 -2.90 -4.91
C SER A 33 20.47 -3.23 -3.42
N GLN A 34 21.61 -3.69 -2.88
CA GLN A 34 21.77 -3.87 -1.43
C GLN A 34 21.52 -2.56 -0.64
N HIS A 35 21.79 -1.41 -1.25
CA HIS A 35 21.48 -0.12 -0.64
C HIS A 35 19.96 0.12 -0.56
N ASP A 36 19.22 -0.24 -1.60
CA ASP A 36 17.77 -0.13 -1.64
C ASP A 36 17.12 -1.01 -0.57
N TYR A 37 17.56 -2.26 -0.45
CA TYR A 37 17.09 -3.16 0.62
C TYR A 37 17.34 -2.55 2.00
N ARG A 38 18.56 -2.10 2.30
CA ARG A 38 18.86 -1.46 3.60
C ARG A 38 17.99 -0.25 3.85
N ALA A 39 17.77 0.58 2.84
CA ALA A 39 16.91 1.76 2.97
C ALA A 39 15.47 1.36 3.28
N LEU A 40 14.91 0.42 2.51
CA LEU A 40 13.55 -0.08 2.68
C LEU A 40 13.33 -0.72 4.06
N LEU A 41 14.27 -1.52 4.54
CA LEU A 41 14.21 -2.15 5.87
C LEU A 41 14.35 -1.12 7.00
N ALA A 42 15.22 -0.11 6.85
CA ALA A 42 15.46 0.92 7.87
C ALA A 42 14.37 2.00 7.93
N GLY A 43 13.66 2.24 6.83
CA GLY A 43 12.61 3.25 6.73
C GLY A 43 12.93 4.36 5.73
N VAL A 44 12.02 4.59 4.79
CA VAL A 44 12.13 5.65 3.77
C VAL A 44 10.87 6.51 3.75
N CYS A 45 11.02 7.83 3.57
CA CYS A 45 9.86 8.69 3.37
C CYS A 45 9.21 8.43 2.01
N HIS A 46 7.91 8.75 1.92
CA HIS A 46 7.11 8.51 0.71
C HIS A 46 7.76 9.12 -0.54
N GLN A 47 8.26 10.35 -0.46
CA GLN A 47 8.88 11.03 -1.60
C GLN A 47 10.16 10.34 -2.10
N CYS A 48 11.01 9.84 -1.20
CA CYS A 48 12.22 9.09 -1.57
C CYS A 48 11.85 7.77 -2.24
N LEU A 49 10.86 7.06 -1.69
CA LEU A 49 10.39 5.80 -2.26
C LEU A 49 9.78 6.01 -3.66
N LEU A 50 8.90 7.00 -3.80
CA LEU A 50 8.33 7.37 -5.10
C LEU A 50 9.41 7.69 -6.10
N LYS A 51 10.39 8.54 -5.73
CA LYS A 51 11.49 8.90 -6.64
C LYS A 51 12.30 7.68 -7.08
N ARG A 52 12.56 6.73 -6.18
CA ARG A 52 13.35 5.53 -6.47
C ARG A 52 12.63 4.54 -7.39
N LEU A 53 11.31 4.39 -7.22
CA LEU A 53 10.50 3.41 -7.95
C LEU A 53 9.64 4.04 -9.05
N HIS A 54 9.87 5.32 -9.38
CA HIS A 54 9.07 6.05 -10.37
C HIS A 54 9.37 5.59 -11.79
N SER A 55 8.44 4.87 -12.40
CA SER A 55 8.50 4.55 -13.82
C SER A 55 7.40 5.27 -14.60
N ASP A 56 7.77 5.82 -15.75
CA ASP A 56 6.84 6.26 -16.79
C ASP A 56 6.30 5.08 -17.61
N GLU A 57 7.02 3.95 -17.59
CA GLU A 57 6.66 2.72 -18.30
C GLU A 57 5.92 1.74 -17.38
N THR A 58 4.83 1.17 -17.89
CA THR A 58 3.94 0.24 -17.20
C THR A 58 4.41 -1.22 -17.31
N LYS A 59 5.72 -1.46 -17.13
CA LYS A 59 6.34 -2.77 -17.30
C LYS A 59 5.99 -3.79 -16.20
N VAL A 60 5.57 -3.32 -15.03
CA VAL A 60 5.30 -4.18 -13.86
C VAL A 60 3.85 -4.63 -13.88
N LYS A 61 3.56 -5.75 -14.55
CA LYS A 61 2.28 -6.45 -14.43
C LYS A 61 2.54 -7.85 -13.90
N LEU A 62 1.95 -8.15 -12.76
CA LEU A 62 2.03 -9.47 -12.18
C LEU A 62 1.38 -10.51 -13.11
N ASN A 63 2.13 -11.53 -13.49
CA ASN A 63 1.57 -12.73 -14.11
C ASN A 63 0.78 -13.48 -13.04
N LYS A 64 -0.54 -13.58 -13.22
CA LYS A 64 -1.52 -14.08 -12.24
C LYS A 64 -1.55 -15.61 -12.15
N GLU A 65 -0.40 -16.23 -12.29
CA GLU A 65 -0.28 -17.67 -12.10
C GLU A 65 -0.43 -17.97 -10.60
N THR A 66 -1.16 -19.03 -10.28
CA THR A 66 -1.47 -19.39 -8.90
C THR A 66 -0.26 -20.02 -8.23
N THR A 67 0.71 -19.19 -7.83
CA THR A 67 2.02 -19.63 -7.35
C THR A 67 2.51 -18.80 -6.16
N ALA A 68 3.57 -19.31 -5.52
CA ALA A 68 4.26 -18.63 -4.44
C ALA A 68 5.36 -17.71 -5.00
N HIS A 69 5.54 -16.57 -4.35
CA HIS A 69 6.52 -15.56 -4.72
C HIS A 69 7.24 -15.03 -3.49
N ASN A 70 8.51 -14.70 -3.65
CA ASN A 70 9.21 -13.81 -2.73
C ASN A 70 8.64 -12.40 -2.89
N ALA A 71 8.55 -11.65 -1.78
CA ALA A 71 8.03 -10.31 -1.81
C ALA A 71 8.65 -9.44 -0.70
N LEU A 72 8.64 -8.13 -0.93
CA LEU A 72 8.78 -7.14 0.14
C LEU A 72 7.40 -6.65 0.55
N HIS A 73 7.10 -6.82 1.83
CA HIS A 73 5.90 -6.34 2.48
C HIS A 73 6.14 -4.94 3.04
N LEU A 74 5.55 -3.93 2.40
CA LEU A 74 5.72 -2.52 2.71
C LEU A 74 4.54 -2.01 3.54
N LYS A 75 4.85 -1.46 4.71
CA LYS A 75 3.90 -0.77 5.58
C LYS A 75 4.19 0.71 5.64
N PHE A 76 3.15 1.54 5.56
CA PHE A 76 3.27 2.98 5.75
C PHE A 76 2.74 3.39 7.11
N SER A 77 3.54 4.15 7.85
CA SER A 77 3.14 4.75 9.13
C SER A 77 2.90 6.24 8.94
N LYS A 78 1.65 6.69 9.10
CA LYS A 78 1.32 8.13 9.06
C LYS A 78 1.98 8.91 10.20
N ALA A 79 2.21 8.26 11.35
CA ALA A 79 2.79 8.88 12.54
C ALA A 79 4.26 9.28 12.33
N THR A 80 5.03 8.45 11.62
CA THR A 80 6.44 8.73 11.31
C THR A 80 6.66 9.24 9.88
N ASP A 81 5.64 9.15 9.03
CA ASP A 81 5.68 9.45 7.60
C ASP A 81 6.69 8.59 6.82
N LEU A 82 6.89 7.36 7.29
CA LEU A 82 7.86 6.41 6.75
C LEU A 82 7.18 5.14 6.23
N TRP A 83 7.81 4.59 5.20
CA TRP A 83 7.63 3.26 4.69
C TRP A 83 8.71 2.34 5.23
N THR A 84 8.31 1.19 5.76
CA THR A 84 9.22 0.12 6.18
C THR A 84 8.87 -1.16 5.46
N ALA A 85 9.87 -1.87 4.97
CA ALA A 85 9.71 -3.16 4.33
C ALA A 85 10.06 -4.30 5.28
N LYS A 86 9.47 -5.46 5.02
CA LYS A 86 9.83 -6.75 5.60
C LYS A 86 9.87 -7.78 4.49
N GLU A 87 10.87 -8.65 4.48
CA GLU A 87 10.93 -9.77 3.55
C GLU A 87 9.85 -10.81 3.91
N THR A 88 9.18 -11.35 2.89
CA THR A 88 8.14 -12.35 3.09
C THR A 88 8.02 -13.26 1.87
N CYS A 89 7.30 -14.36 2.03
CA CYS A 89 6.80 -15.18 0.94
C CYS A 89 5.27 -15.12 0.92
N VAL A 90 4.68 -15.02 -0.27
CA VAL A 90 3.24 -14.92 -0.47
C VAL A 90 2.78 -15.85 -1.56
N TYR A 91 1.62 -16.48 -1.37
CA TYR A 91 0.91 -17.19 -2.42
C TYR A 91 -0.14 -16.27 -3.03
N ILE A 92 -0.09 -16.08 -4.35
CA ILE A 92 -1.06 -15.28 -5.09
C ILE A 92 -2.04 -16.24 -5.72
N GLY A 93 -3.29 -16.20 -5.26
CA GLY A 93 -4.34 -17.12 -5.66
C GLY A 93 -5.15 -16.62 -6.86
N LYS A 94 -6.32 -17.24 -7.03
CA LYS A 94 -7.25 -16.90 -8.12
C LYS A 94 -7.91 -15.54 -7.90
N SER A 95 -8.35 -14.92 -9.00
CA SER A 95 -9.27 -13.78 -8.96
C SER A 95 -10.53 -14.17 -8.19
N MET A 96 -11.04 -13.25 -7.37
CA MET A 96 -12.28 -13.42 -6.63
C MET A 96 -13.51 -13.14 -7.50
N ASN A 97 -13.33 -12.81 -8.78
CA ASN A 97 -14.38 -12.31 -9.68
C ASN A 97 -15.12 -11.06 -9.17
N MET A 98 -14.54 -10.36 -8.20
CA MET A 98 -15.02 -9.09 -7.68
C MET A 98 -14.19 -7.95 -8.27
N LYS A 99 -14.83 -7.09 -9.06
CA LYS A 99 -14.17 -5.99 -9.77
C LYS A 99 -14.83 -4.66 -9.42
N GLY A 100 -14.00 -3.69 -9.07
CA GLY A 100 -14.39 -2.29 -9.08
C GLY A 100 -14.24 -1.69 -10.47
N SER A 101 -14.36 -0.36 -10.57
CA SER A 101 -14.15 0.35 -11.85
C SER A 101 -12.69 0.33 -12.33
N GLN A 102 -11.73 0.16 -11.42
CA GLN A 102 -10.30 0.30 -11.72
C GLN A 102 -9.45 -0.91 -11.31
N ARG A 103 -9.93 -1.72 -10.37
CA ARG A 103 -9.16 -2.79 -9.73
C ARG A 103 -9.98 -4.06 -9.61
N GLU A 104 -9.30 -5.20 -9.58
CA GLU A 104 -9.91 -6.49 -9.21
C GLU A 104 -9.35 -7.00 -7.88
N ALA A 105 -10.14 -7.83 -7.20
CA ALA A 105 -9.76 -8.52 -5.98
C ALA A 105 -9.22 -9.92 -6.29
N ILE A 106 -8.12 -10.27 -5.64
CA ILE A 106 -7.37 -11.52 -5.82
C ILE A 106 -7.08 -12.09 -4.43
N TRP A 107 -7.16 -13.41 -4.28
CA TRP A 107 -6.74 -14.05 -3.04
C TRP A 107 -5.24 -13.92 -2.83
N VAL A 108 -4.82 -13.56 -1.62
CA VAL A 108 -3.42 -13.54 -1.21
C VAL A 108 -3.29 -14.22 0.14
N ASN A 109 -2.26 -15.06 0.27
CA ASN A 109 -1.93 -15.73 1.52
C ASN A 109 -0.46 -15.47 1.84
N PHE A 110 -0.18 -14.92 3.03
CA PHE A 110 1.18 -14.89 3.55
C PHE A 110 1.60 -16.28 3.99
N LEU A 111 2.80 -16.69 3.59
CA LEU A 111 3.35 -18.02 3.90
C LEU A 111 4.32 -17.99 5.09
N HIS A 112 4.76 -16.80 5.51
CA HIS A 112 5.65 -16.62 6.65
C HIS A 112 4.88 -16.69 7.98
N GLN A 113 5.36 -17.46 8.96
CA GLN A 113 4.66 -17.79 10.21
C GLN A 113 4.36 -16.60 11.14
N GLU A 114 5.12 -15.50 11.00
CA GLU A 114 4.91 -14.29 11.79
C GLU A 114 3.69 -13.47 11.33
N GLU A 115 3.25 -13.65 10.08
CA GLU A 115 2.02 -13.04 9.61
C GLU A 115 0.88 -13.98 10.01
N ARG A 116 -0.19 -13.45 10.62
CA ARG A 116 -1.37 -14.27 10.94
C ARG A 116 -1.79 -15.01 9.67
N LEU A 117 -2.06 -16.32 9.78
CA LEU A 117 -2.65 -17.18 8.73
C LEU A 117 -4.11 -16.77 8.41
N SER A 118 -4.34 -15.47 8.26
CA SER A 118 -5.58 -14.86 7.83
C SER A 118 -5.56 -14.76 6.31
N SER A 119 -6.71 -14.95 5.68
CA SER A 119 -6.84 -14.69 4.25
C SER A 119 -6.71 -13.18 4.00
N TYR A 120 -5.95 -12.80 2.98
CA TYR A 120 -5.84 -11.42 2.52
C TYR A 120 -6.47 -11.29 1.14
N VAL A 121 -6.87 -10.06 0.82
CA VAL A 121 -7.29 -9.66 -0.51
C VAL A 121 -6.24 -8.75 -1.09
N GLY A 122 -5.60 -9.21 -2.16
CA GLY A 122 -4.80 -8.38 -3.06
C GLY A 122 -5.71 -7.60 -4.00
N LYS A 123 -5.34 -6.35 -4.28
CA LYS A 123 -5.99 -5.50 -5.28
C LYS A 123 -4.97 -5.08 -6.31
N ASP A 124 -5.31 -5.39 -7.56
CA ASP A 124 -4.50 -5.07 -8.73
C ASP A 124 -5.29 -4.19 -9.70
N TYR A 125 -4.60 -3.33 -10.45
CA TYR A 125 -5.23 -2.50 -11.47
C TYR A 125 -5.60 -3.32 -12.71
N LEU A 126 -6.80 -3.09 -13.25
CA LEU A 126 -7.28 -3.76 -14.46
C LEU A 126 -6.42 -3.41 -15.69
N LYS A 127 -5.91 -2.17 -15.72
CA LYS A 127 -4.92 -1.70 -16.70
C LYS A 127 -3.59 -1.53 -15.97
N PRO A 128 -2.46 -1.98 -16.53
CA PRO A 128 -1.14 -1.76 -15.92
C PRO A 128 -0.96 -0.31 -15.48
N ARG A 129 -0.47 -0.11 -14.26
CA ARG A 129 -0.12 1.20 -13.69
C ARG A 129 1.22 1.09 -13.00
N GLY A 130 1.96 2.19 -12.94
CA GLY A 130 3.23 2.23 -12.22
C GLY A 130 3.05 2.01 -10.71
N ILE A 131 4.10 1.50 -10.06
CA ILE A 131 4.13 1.18 -8.63
C ILE A 131 3.70 2.38 -7.76
N GLN A 132 4.01 3.61 -8.20
CA GLN A 132 3.61 4.85 -7.53
C GLN A 132 2.11 4.93 -7.23
N PHE A 133 1.24 4.37 -8.10
CA PHE A 133 -0.20 4.40 -7.87
C PHE A 133 -0.62 3.52 -6.70
N HIS A 134 -0.01 2.34 -6.56
CA HIS A 134 -0.26 1.44 -5.42
C HIS A 134 0.21 2.09 -4.11
N LEU A 135 1.40 2.69 -4.12
CA LEU A 135 1.97 3.37 -2.95
C LEU A 135 1.11 4.55 -2.50
N MET A 136 0.63 5.37 -3.45
CA MET A 136 -0.25 6.50 -3.16
C MET A 136 -1.61 6.05 -2.61
N ASP A 137 -2.16 4.94 -3.08
CA ASP A 137 -3.43 4.40 -2.57
C ASP A 137 -3.29 3.95 -1.11
N VAL A 138 -2.20 3.25 -0.78
CA VAL A 138 -1.89 2.84 0.59
C VAL A 138 -1.68 4.07 1.49
N GLU A 139 -0.86 5.04 1.07
CA GLU A 139 -0.64 6.28 1.85
C GLU A 139 -1.97 6.98 2.17
N ARG A 140 -2.87 7.10 1.19
CA ARG A 140 -4.20 7.71 1.37
C ARG A 140 -5.06 6.92 2.35
N GLN A 141 -5.09 5.59 2.24
CA GLN A 141 -5.89 4.76 3.13
C GLN A 141 -5.38 4.80 4.56
N MET A 142 -4.06 4.74 4.76
CA MET A 142 -3.45 4.86 6.09
C MET A 142 -3.60 6.27 6.67
N THR A 143 -3.63 7.32 5.82
CA THR A 143 -3.97 8.68 6.24
C THR A 143 -5.42 8.78 6.71
N ALA A 144 -6.36 8.17 5.98
CA ALA A 144 -7.76 8.11 6.39
C ALA A 144 -7.94 7.33 7.71
N GLN A 145 -7.20 6.23 7.90
CA GLN A 145 -7.17 5.48 9.16
C GLN A 145 -6.67 6.33 10.32
N HIS A 146 -5.63 7.15 10.11
CA HIS A 146 -5.16 8.09 11.11
C HIS A 146 -6.24 9.11 11.49
N TYR A 147 -6.93 9.71 10.51
CA TYR A 147 -8.03 10.65 10.80
C TYR A 147 -9.17 9.99 11.57
N VAL A 148 -9.52 8.75 11.24
CA VAL A 148 -10.51 7.97 12.00
C VAL A 148 -10.05 7.71 13.42
N THR A 149 -8.75 7.48 13.64
CA THR A 149 -8.20 7.30 14.99
C THR A 149 -8.36 8.58 15.81
N GLU A 150 -8.06 9.75 15.25
CA GLU A 150 -8.27 11.04 15.93
C GLU A 150 -9.75 11.36 16.14
N PHE A 151 -10.61 10.98 15.20
CA PHE A 151 -12.06 11.10 15.35
C PHE A 151 -12.58 10.23 16.50
N ASN A 152 -12.17 8.96 16.58
CA ASN A 152 -12.55 8.05 17.66
C ASN A 152 -12.07 8.55 19.03
N LYS A 153 -10.87 9.14 19.12
CA LYS A 153 -10.41 9.82 20.36
C LYS A 153 -11.36 10.95 20.76
N SER A 154 -11.76 11.78 19.80
CA SER A 154 -12.70 12.88 20.05
C SER A 154 -14.10 12.40 20.46
N LEU A 155 -14.52 11.21 20.02
CA LEU A 155 -15.77 10.58 20.48
C LEU A 155 -15.64 10.03 21.91
N TYR A 156 -14.50 9.42 22.22
CA TYR A 156 -14.19 8.94 23.56
C TYR A 156 -14.21 10.08 24.59
N ASP A 157 -13.61 11.24 24.26
CA ASP A 157 -13.64 12.44 25.11
C ASP A 157 -15.06 12.99 25.36
N LYS A 158 -16.04 12.54 24.58
CA LYS A 158 -17.47 12.90 24.68
C LYS A 158 -18.34 11.74 25.21
N ASP A 159 -17.74 10.69 25.77
CA ASP A 159 -18.43 9.49 26.24
C ASP A 159 -19.27 8.77 25.17
N VAL A 160 -18.92 8.93 23.88
CA VAL A 160 -19.55 8.19 22.78
C VAL A 160 -18.75 6.92 22.52
N MET A 161 -19.36 5.77 22.79
CA MET A 161 -18.71 4.44 22.66
C MET A 161 -18.61 3.91 21.22
N ALA A 162 -19.29 4.54 20.27
CA ALA A 162 -19.25 4.13 18.87
C ALA A 162 -17.85 4.35 18.28
N GLN A 163 -17.34 3.35 17.56
CA GLN A 163 -16.05 3.42 16.88
C GLN A 163 -16.18 3.00 15.43
N ILE A 164 -15.47 3.68 14.55
CA ILE A 164 -15.31 3.29 13.15
C ILE A 164 -13.86 2.93 12.90
N PHE A 165 -13.61 2.03 11.94
CA PHE A 165 -12.26 1.59 11.62
C PHE A 165 -12.08 1.52 10.10
N PHE A 166 -10.93 1.97 9.63
CA PHE A 166 -10.43 1.58 8.32
C PHE A 166 -9.53 0.37 8.47
N ILE A 167 -9.70 -0.59 7.57
CA ILE A 167 -8.80 -1.73 7.47
C ILE A 167 -7.43 -1.25 7.00
N PRO A 168 -6.33 -1.73 7.63
CA PRO A 168 -5.00 -1.39 7.19
C PRO A 168 -4.78 -1.88 5.76
N SER A 169 -4.14 -1.04 4.95
CA SER A 169 -3.70 -1.40 3.61
C SER A 169 -2.19 -1.32 3.56
N GLU A 170 -1.61 -2.29 2.87
CA GLU A 170 -0.17 -2.49 2.78
C GLU A 170 0.19 -2.71 1.30
N ALA A 171 1.44 -2.45 0.92
CA ALA A 171 1.91 -2.71 -0.45
C ALA A 171 2.78 -3.97 -0.46
N LEU A 172 2.61 -4.79 -1.49
CA LEU A 172 3.50 -5.92 -1.78
C LEU A 172 4.26 -5.63 -3.06
N LEU A 173 5.59 -5.64 -2.98
CA LEU A 173 6.46 -5.71 -4.16
C LEU A 173 6.79 -7.17 -4.39
N ILE A 174 6.38 -7.72 -5.53
CA ILE A 174 6.63 -9.13 -5.90
C ILE A 174 7.99 -9.22 -6.58
N LEU A 175 8.80 -10.17 -6.14
CA LEU A 175 10.20 -10.28 -6.54
C LEU A 175 10.49 -11.55 -7.34
N ASN A 176 11.39 -11.41 -8.31
CA ASN A 176 12.12 -12.51 -8.96
C ASN A 176 13.62 -12.29 -8.73
N GLY A 177 14.19 -12.97 -7.73
CA GLY A 177 15.50 -12.57 -7.18
C GLY A 177 15.40 -11.17 -6.56
N ASP A 178 16.22 -10.23 -7.05
CA ASP A 178 16.21 -8.83 -6.63
C ASP A 178 15.39 -7.91 -7.56
N GLU A 179 14.77 -8.46 -8.60
CA GLU A 179 13.97 -7.70 -9.55
C GLU A 179 12.50 -7.61 -9.08
N ILE A 180 11.94 -6.40 -9.06
CA ILE A 180 10.52 -6.16 -8.83
C ILE A 180 9.74 -6.48 -10.12
N VAL A 181 8.99 -7.58 -10.10
CA VAL A 181 8.20 -8.07 -11.23
C VAL A 181 6.70 -7.80 -11.08
N GLY A 182 6.25 -7.37 -9.89
CA GLY A 182 4.85 -7.08 -9.62
C GLY A 182 4.66 -6.10 -8.47
N CYS A 183 3.51 -5.44 -8.41
CA CYS A 183 3.06 -4.73 -7.22
C CYS A 183 1.56 -4.92 -6.99
N LEU A 184 1.18 -5.16 -5.73
CA LEU A 184 -0.20 -5.27 -5.29
C LEU A 184 -0.40 -4.42 -4.04
N THR A 185 -1.62 -3.94 -3.80
CA THR A 185 -2.02 -3.50 -2.46
C THR A 185 -2.79 -4.62 -1.78
N VAL A 186 -2.49 -4.94 -0.53
CA VAL A 186 -3.15 -6.00 0.23
C VAL A 186 -3.86 -5.46 1.45
N GLU A 187 -4.97 -6.10 1.79
CA GLU A 187 -5.79 -5.81 2.96
C GLU A 187 -6.30 -7.12 3.56
N PRO A 188 -6.47 -7.22 4.89
CA PRO A 188 -7.16 -8.33 5.53
C PRO A 188 -8.53 -8.61 4.88
N TYR A 189 -8.85 -9.89 4.69
CA TYR A 189 -10.17 -10.28 4.19
C TYR A 189 -11.25 -9.95 5.22
N MET A 190 -12.31 -9.27 4.76
CA MET A 190 -13.52 -9.03 5.55
C MET A 190 -14.56 -10.10 5.28
N LEU A 191 -14.95 -10.82 6.32
CA LEU A 191 -16.15 -11.64 6.29
C LEU A 191 -17.38 -10.75 6.57
N GLY A 192 -18.38 -10.83 5.69
CA GLY A 192 -19.65 -10.13 5.86
C GLY A 192 -20.14 -9.46 4.58
N ASN A 193 -21.21 -8.68 4.72
CA ASN A 193 -21.81 -7.94 3.61
C ASN A 193 -21.07 -6.62 3.38
N PHE A 194 -20.48 -6.46 2.20
CA PHE A 194 -19.85 -5.20 1.80
C PHE A 194 -20.90 -4.23 1.25
N VAL A 195 -21.02 -3.05 1.87
CA VAL A 195 -21.93 -1.99 1.44
C VAL A 195 -21.19 -0.68 1.21
N LYS A 196 -21.60 0.08 0.19
CA LYS A 196 -21.02 1.39 -0.13
C LYS A 196 -21.99 2.50 0.22
N LEU A 197 -21.76 3.17 1.35
CA LEU A 197 -22.64 4.23 1.88
C LEU A 197 -22.67 5.49 1.01
N THR A 198 -21.51 5.90 0.50
CA THR A 198 -21.35 7.11 -0.33
C THR A 198 -20.36 6.87 -1.47
N ASN A 199 -20.37 7.76 -2.47
CA ASN A 199 -19.31 7.80 -3.48
C ASN A 199 -18.36 8.99 -3.27
N ASN A 200 -17.30 9.04 -4.08
CA ASN A 200 -16.34 10.15 -4.09
C ASN A 200 -16.86 11.44 -4.74
N THR A 201 -18.16 11.49 -5.09
CA THR A 201 -18.83 12.72 -5.55
C THR A 201 -19.80 13.21 -4.49
N ARG A 202 -21.12 13.13 -4.72
CA ARG A 202 -22.17 13.57 -3.78
C ARG A 202 -23.31 12.56 -3.64
N LYS A 203 -23.18 11.36 -4.19
CA LYS A 203 -24.22 10.34 -4.12
C LYS A 203 -24.14 9.62 -2.78
N LYS A 204 -25.24 9.67 -2.02
CA LYS A 204 -25.45 8.93 -0.78
C LYS A 204 -26.48 7.81 -1.02
N ASP A 205 -26.28 6.66 -0.40
CA ASP A 205 -27.27 5.59 -0.39
C ASP A 205 -28.27 5.79 0.75
N LYS A 206 -29.41 6.41 0.41
CA LYS A 206 -30.48 6.77 1.36
C LYS A 206 -31.18 5.56 2.00
N THR A 207 -30.88 4.34 1.59
CA THR A 207 -31.43 3.13 2.23
C THR A 207 -30.81 2.88 3.61
N PHE A 208 -29.66 3.49 3.92
CA PHE A 208 -28.98 3.36 5.19
C PHE A 208 -29.13 4.63 6.04
N GLN A 209 -29.62 4.46 7.28
CA GLN A 209 -29.75 5.55 8.28
C GLN A 209 -28.43 6.28 8.52
N ALA A 210 -27.29 5.60 8.38
CA ALA A 210 -25.96 6.21 8.50
C ALA A 210 -25.70 7.34 7.48
N THR A 211 -26.52 7.49 6.44
CA THR A 211 -26.35 8.51 5.40
C THR A 211 -27.24 9.75 5.59
N GLU A 212 -28.09 9.78 6.62
CA GLU A 212 -29.00 10.89 6.92
C GLU A 212 -28.26 12.13 7.43
N TYR A 213 -27.07 11.94 8.00
CA TYR A 213 -26.21 12.98 8.57
C TYR A 213 -25.20 13.56 7.54
#